data_AF-A0A525VNG6-F1
#
_entry.id   AF-A0A525VNG6-F1
#
_cell.length_a   1.000
_cell.length_b   1.000
_cell.length_c   1.000
_cell.angle_alpha   90.00
_cell.angle_beta   90.00
_cell.angle_gamma   90.00
#
_symmetry.space_group_name_H-M   'P 1'
#
loop_
_entity.id
_entity.type
_entity.pdbx_description
1 polymer ?
#
loop_
_entity_poly.entity_id
_entity_poly.type
_entity_poly.pdbx_seq_one_letter_code
_entity_poly.pdbx_strand_id
1 'polypeptide(L)'
;MWQQTERIGHPTGLWAVLTAALLLPMMVLPAAATEGKRVAFVVGIGSYDNLSTDRQLKNAVNDADGVSAKLTEIGFRVTKAPNLTRQLFNVEWQKALDSLTTEDTFVLFFSGHGVQIEGENYLLPRDIPFIEYGMSEYLKRESISVNQLLDNLTMGDRQHPKRVVIILDACRDNPLVPPGMKSIKTPSGLAKPSSTEGLFVIYAAVENGVSLDRLPSDEKSVKYSVFTRTLLPLLTRQDLTLQGLSVTLKKEVSTLAKKGGRRQLPTYYDGTDGEPFCFPGCTAHVEKEPVGLKENLTTTIVRPSSPKEITDKVKVDSPPEPQSSDRTQQLAMKQNVPIPHVQPAEKLPSAITGKDDVAMALIPAGEFSMGTADDVEGETLDERPRHRVHLDAYSMDKFEVTVSRYEEFMRSTGRTAPRRWKEMKADQRSNIPVVNVDWHDAEAYCRWAGKRLPTEAEWEKAARGTDERTYPWGNQKPTSTLANSAKTFEYNMYENLAPVERYEAGKSPYGLHHMAGNVWEWTADWYDKDYYAKSPERNPTGPLSGTDKVLRGGSWVNDKFYARSALRFNHVPTFYLPFIGFRCAQDRPN
;
A
#
# COMPACT_ATOMS: atom_id res chain seq x y z
N MET A 1 -47.11 83.66 2.93
CA MET A 1 -46.95 84.80 3.87
C MET A 1 -45.48 85.19 3.82
N TRP A 2 -45.13 86.36 3.23
CA TRP A 2 -43.78 86.98 3.11
C TRP A 2 -42.62 86.03 2.71
N GLN A 3 -42.04 86.00 1.50
CA GLN A 3 -41.69 87.04 0.51
C GLN A 3 -40.65 88.06 1.01
N GLN A 4 -39.41 87.96 0.50
CA GLN A 4 -38.43 89.02 0.16
C GLN A 4 -37.23 88.33 -0.56
N THR A 5 -36.88 88.62 -1.83
CA THR A 5 -35.97 89.69 -2.36
C THR A 5 -34.50 89.57 -1.89
N GLU A 6 -33.42 89.78 -2.66
CA GLU A 6 -33.17 90.38 -4.01
C GLU A 6 -31.70 90.04 -4.47
N ARG A 7 -31.02 90.50 -5.56
CA ARG A 7 -31.24 91.45 -6.68
C ARG A 7 -30.37 91.09 -7.93
N ILE A 8 -30.86 91.43 -9.13
CA ILE A 8 -30.26 91.72 -10.47
C ILE A 8 -28.72 91.64 -10.68
N GLY A 9 -28.27 91.10 -11.84
CA GLY A 9 -26.90 91.32 -12.38
C GLY A 9 -26.65 90.82 -13.83
N HIS A 10 -26.63 91.73 -14.82
CA HIS A 10 -26.32 91.53 -16.25
C HIS A 10 -25.14 92.46 -16.68
N PRO A 11 -24.54 92.40 -17.89
CA PRO A 11 -24.44 91.33 -18.91
C PRO A 11 -23.02 91.24 -19.59
N THR A 12 -22.93 90.55 -20.74
CA THR A 12 -21.98 90.74 -21.87
C THR A 12 -20.46 90.60 -21.69
N GLY A 13 -19.89 89.68 -22.47
CA GLY A 13 -18.51 89.71 -22.95
C GLY A 13 -18.38 88.90 -24.25
N LEU A 14 -17.87 89.51 -25.33
CA LEU A 14 -17.52 88.79 -26.57
C LEU A 14 -16.24 87.96 -26.35
N TRP A 15 -16.04 86.92 -27.17
CA TRP A 15 -14.94 86.79 -28.15
C TRP A 15 -14.88 85.34 -28.66
N ALA A 16 -15.00 85.14 -29.97
CA ALA A 16 -14.77 83.84 -30.59
C ALA A 16 -13.27 83.65 -30.83
N VAL A 17 -12.68 82.57 -30.30
CA VAL A 17 -11.27 82.22 -30.50
C VAL A 17 -11.16 80.74 -30.87
N LEU A 18 -10.27 80.44 -31.82
CA LEU A 18 -10.07 79.12 -32.39
C LEU A 18 -9.56 78.11 -31.34
N THR A 19 -10.26 76.99 -31.19
CA THR A 19 -9.68 75.77 -30.61
C THR A 19 -8.99 74.95 -31.71
N ALA A 20 -7.70 75.22 -31.94
CA ALA A 20 -6.89 74.40 -32.84
C ALA A 20 -6.72 72.98 -32.26
N ALA A 21 -6.83 71.96 -33.12
CA ALA A 21 -6.75 70.56 -32.70
C ALA A 21 -5.29 70.15 -32.39
N LEU A 22 -5.00 69.91 -31.11
CA LEU A 22 -3.74 69.33 -30.65
C LEU A 22 -3.90 67.80 -30.50
N LEU A 23 -3.68 67.09 -31.60
CA LEU A 23 -3.56 65.63 -31.62
C LEU A 23 -2.25 65.20 -30.92
N LEU A 24 -2.31 65.09 -29.60
CA LEU A 24 -1.29 64.36 -28.83
C LEU A 24 -1.37 62.87 -29.19
N PRO A 25 -0.31 62.25 -29.73
CA PRO A 25 -0.30 60.81 -29.93
C PRO A 25 -0.27 60.15 -28.56
N MET A 26 -1.37 59.50 -28.20
CA MET A 26 -1.48 58.73 -26.97
C MET A 26 -0.56 57.51 -27.09
N MET A 27 0.68 57.64 -26.60
CA MET A 27 1.64 56.55 -26.54
C MET A 27 1.11 55.48 -25.58
N VAL A 28 0.36 54.53 -26.14
CA VAL A 28 0.10 53.25 -25.49
C VAL A 28 1.46 52.56 -25.38
N LEU A 29 2.12 52.75 -24.24
CA LEU A 29 3.20 51.87 -23.82
C LEU A 29 2.65 50.45 -23.91
N PRO A 30 3.31 49.51 -24.62
CA PRO A 30 2.88 48.14 -24.62
C PRO A 30 2.88 47.68 -23.16
N ALA A 31 1.75 47.15 -22.70
CA ALA A 31 1.69 46.54 -21.38
C ALA A 31 2.80 45.48 -21.32
N ALA A 32 3.78 45.68 -20.44
CA ALA A 32 4.91 44.78 -20.34
C ALA A 32 4.37 43.38 -20.08
N ALA A 33 4.60 42.45 -21.01
CA ALA A 33 4.08 41.10 -20.92
C ALA A 33 4.57 40.50 -19.60
N THR A 34 3.65 40.30 -18.66
CA THR A 34 3.99 39.90 -17.29
C THR A 34 4.49 38.47 -17.33
N GLU A 35 5.82 38.31 -17.33
CA GLU A 35 6.45 37.00 -17.31
C GLU A 35 5.90 36.17 -16.15
N GLY A 36 5.35 35.00 -16.47
CA GLY A 36 4.62 34.18 -15.53
C GLY A 36 5.48 33.72 -14.35
N LYS A 37 4.84 33.50 -13.21
CA LYS A 37 5.53 33.06 -12.00
C LYS A 37 6.16 31.69 -12.26
N ARG A 38 7.44 31.56 -11.93
CA ARG A 38 8.12 30.26 -11.79
C ARG A 38 7.82 29.74 -10.39
N VAL A 39 7.00 28.70 -10.26
CA VAL A 39 6.53 28.15 -8.97
C VAL A 39 6.91 26.67 -8.87
N ALA A 40 7.35 26.22 -7.70
CA ALA A 40 7.66 24.81 -7.47
C ALA A 40 7.11 24.29 -6.14
N PHE A 41 6.49 23.12 -6.16
CA PHE A 41 6.17 22.33 -4.97
C PHE A 41 7.14 21.15 -4.89
N VAL A 42 7.92 21.08 -3.80
CA VAL A 42 9.07 20.17 -3.69
C VAL A 42 8.92 19.33 -2.42
N VAL A 43 8.53 18.07 -2.60
CA VAL A 43 8.15 17.14 -1.54
C VAL A 43 9.21 16.06 -1.37
N GLY A 44 9.56 15.75 -0.13
CA GLY A 44 10.52 14.70 0.21
C GLY A 44 10.05 13.91 1.43
N ILE A 45 9.69 12.65 1.25
CA ILE A 45 9.16 11.79 2.33
C ILE A 45 10.15 10.67 2.59
N GLY A 46 11.01 10.89 3.59
CA GLY A 46 11.98 9.90 4.08
C GLY A 46 11.48 9.09 5.27
N SER A 47 10.54 9.64 6.04
CA SER A 47 10.01 9.05 7.26
C SER A 47 8.51 8.77 7.15
N TYR A 48 8.13 7.52 7.41
CA TYR A 48 6.76 7.00 7.35
C TYR A 48 6.39 6.40 8.70
N ASP A 49 5.23 6.75 9.25
CA ASP A 49 4.88 6.41 10.64
C ASP A 49 4.55 4.92 10.83
N ASN A 50 4.17 4.21 9.75
CA ASN A 50 3.76 2.80 9.77
C ASN A 50 4.70 1.86 8.98
N LEU A 51 5.95 2.28 8.69
CA LEU A 51 6.97 1.42 8.08
C LEU A 51 8.09 1.06 9.06
N SER A 52 8.60 -0.16 8.97
CA SER A 52 9.77 -0.62 9.71
C SER A 52 11.05 0.16 9.32
N THR A 53 12.00 0.27 10.24
CA THR A 53 13.20 1.14 10.13
C THR A 53 14.07 0.87 8.90
N ASP A 54 14.05 -0.36 8.38
CA ASP A 54 14.73 -0.79 7.17
C ASP A 54 14.06 -0.30 5.87
N ARG A 55 12.75 -0.03 5.91
CA ARG A 55 11.93 0.46 4.79
C ARG A 55 11.81 2.00 4.74
N GLN A 56 12.49 2.71 5.65
CA GLN A 56 12.59 4.18 5.65
C GLN A 56 13.63 4.66 4.61
N LEU A 57 13.36 5.78 3.93
CA LEU A 57 14.23 6.32 2.87
C LEU A 57 15.19 7.38 3.43
N LYS A 58 16.49 7.24 3.17
CA LYS A 58 17.53 8.00 3.87
C LYS A 58 17.86 9.33 3.20
N ASN A 59 17.65 9.41 1.88
CA ASN A 59 18.00 10.58 1.09
C ASN A 59 16.78 11.38 0.62
N ALA A 60 15.55 10.85 0.66
CA ALA A 60 14.37 11.52 0.09
C ALA A 60 14.12 12.97 0.58
N VAL A 61 14.39 13.27 1.86
CA VAL A 61 14.33 14.65 2.39
C VAL A 61 15.51 15.50 1.91
N ASN A 62 16.71 14.92 1.83
CA ASN A 62 17.89 15.60 1.27
C ASN A 62 17.71 15.90 -0.23
N ASP A 63 17.04 15.03 -0.98
CA ASP A 63 16.77 15.21 -2.40
C ASP A 63 15.87 16.43 -2.62
N ALA A 64 14.79 16.52 -1.83
CA ALA A 64 13.92 17.68 -1.79
C ALA A 64 14.68 18.95 -1.36
N ASP A 65 15.61 18.89 -0.40
CA ASP A 65 16.49 20.02 -0.06
C ASP A 65 17.36 20.46 -1.24
N GLY A 66 18.01 19.51 -1.92
CA GLY A 66 18.91 19.77 -3.05
C GLY A 66 18.17 20.40 -4.23
N VAL A 67 17.03 19.82 -4.61
CA VAL A 67 16.19 20.33 -5.70
C VAL A 67 15.57 21.67 -5.33
N SER A 68 15.14 21.87 -4.07
CA SER A 68 14.67 23.19 -3.60
C SER A 68 15.74 24.26 -3.75
N ALA A 69 16.98 23.96 -3.36
CA ALA A 69 18.10 24.89 -3.49
C ALA A 69 18.36 25.24 -4.96
N LYS A 70 18.42 24.25 -5.86
CA LYS A 70 18.67 24.49 -7.30
C LYS A 70 17.53 25.18 -8.02
N LEU A 71 16.27 24.91 -7.68
CA LEU A 71 15.13 25.63 -8.24
C LEU A 71 15.08 27.09 -7.72
N THR A 72 15.42 27.33 -6.45
CA THR A 72 15.52 28.70 -5.91
C THR A 72 16.66 29.49 -6.55
N GLU A 73 17.83 28.86 -6.76
CA GLU A 73 19.00 29.45 -7.43
C GLU A 73 18.69 29.98 -8.84
N ILE A 74 17.76 29.34 -9.55
CA ILE A 74 17.33 29.70 -10.91
C ILE A 74 15.95 30.39 -10.95
N GLY A 75 15.54 30.99 -9.83
CA GLY A 75 14.41 31.94 -9.79
C GLY A 75 13.01 31.35 -9.57
N PHE A 76 12.87 30.07 -9.20
CA PHE A 76 11.58 29.52 -8.77
C PHE A 76 11.22 29.95 -7.34
N ARG A 77 9.94 30.25 -7.12
CA ARG A 77 9.32 30.34 -5.80
C ARG A 77 9.03 28.92 -5.31
N VAL A 78 9.86 28.42 -4.40
CA VAL A 78 9.80 27.02 -3.94
C VAL A 78 9.04 26.89 -2.62
N THR A 79 7.96 26.12 -2.63
CA THR A 79 7.32 25.57 -1.43
C THR A 79 7.90 24.18 -1.17
N LYS A 80 8.86 24.08 -0.24
CA LYS A 80 9.46 22.80 0.17
C LYS A 80 8.67 22.19 1.33
N ALA A 81 8.28 20.92 1.19
CA ALA A 81 7.45 20.24 2.17
C ALA A 81 7.97 18.82 2.51
N PRO A 82 8.77 18.67 3.57
CA PRO A 82 9.32 17.39 3.99
C PRO A 82 8.32 16.57 4.83
N ASN A 83 8.32 15.24 4.67
CA ASN A 83 7.62 14.28 5.52
C ASN A 83 6.13 14.61 5.77
N LEU A 84 5.41 15.07 4.75
CA LEU A 84 4.00 15.45 4.87
C LEU A 84 3.07 14.26 5.14
N THR A 85 2.09 14.49 6.03
CA THR A 85 0.89 13.66 6.14
C THR A 85 -0.04 13.91 4.95
N ARG A 86 -0.98 12.99 4.68
CA ARG A 86 -1.95 13.07 3.58
C ARG A 86 -2.78 14.34 3.65
N GLN A 87 -3.24 14.69 4.85
CA GLN A 87 -4.00 15.92 5.09
C GLN A 87 -3.17 17.17 4.78
N LEU A 88 -1.91 17.22 5.23
CA LEU A 88 -1.04 18.37 4.96
C LEU A 88 -0.62 18.45 3.49
N PHE A 89 -0.42 17.30 2.81
CA PHE A 89 -0.19 17.27 1.37
C PHE A 89 -1.33 17.96 0.62
N ASN A 90 -2.58 17.57 0.90
CA ASN A 90 -3.74 18.15 0.23
C ASN A 90 -3.90 19.65 0.52
N VAL A 91 -3.56 20.12 1.73
CA VAL A 91 -3.60 21.54 2.10
C VAL A 91 -2.52 22.37 1.40
N GLU A 92 -1.26 21.91 1.39
CA GLU A 92 -0.18 22.63 0.69
C GLU A 92 -0.31 22.53 -0.83
N TRP A 93 -0.86 21.42 -1.35
CA TRP A 93 -1.21 21.26 -2.76
C TRP A 93 -2.27 22.28 -3.20
N GLN A 94 -3.37 22.43 -2.44
CA GLN A 94 -4.41 23.41 -2.77
C GLN A 94 -3.85 24.85 -2.75
N LYS A 95 -3.04 25.22 -1.76
CA LYS A 95 -2.35 26.53 -1.73
C LYS A 95 -1.43 26.75 -2.93
N ALA A 96 -0.75 25.71 -3.40
CA ALA A 96 0.05 25.80 -4.62
C ALA A 96 -0.86 26.03 -5.85
N LEU A 97 -1.91 25.23 -6.02
CA LEU A 97 -2.90 25.36 -7.09
C LEU A 97 -3.58 26.73 -7.14
N ASP A 98 -3.92 27.31 -5.99
CA ASP A 98 -4.59 28.61 -5.86
C ASP A 98 -3.66 29.79 -6.19
N SER A 99 -2.35 29.58 -6.22
CA SER A 99 -1.35 30.60 -6.56
C SER A 99 -1.09 30.75 -8.06
N LEU A 100 -1.58 29.81 -8.89
CA LEU A 100 -1.24 29.67 -10.30
C LEU A 100 -2.17 30.48 -11.23
N THR A 101 -1.58 30.99 -12.32
CA THR A 101 -2.25 31.72 -13.42
C THR A 101 -1.76 31.22 -14.79
N THR A 102 -2.47 31.53 -15.87
CA THR A 102 -2.22 30.94 -17.21
C THR A 102 -0.83 31.14 -17.79
N GLU A 103 -0.07 32.16 -17.39
CA GLU A 103 1.31 32.36 -17.87
C GLU A 103 2.37 31.60 -17.06
N ASP A 104 2.01 31.03 -15.89
CA ASP A 104 2.97 30.48 -14.95
C ASP A 104 3.64 29.18 -15.44
N THR A 105 4.84 28.91 -14.92
CA THR A 105 5.49 27.60 -15.05
C THR A 105 5.49 26.92 -13.68
N PHE A 106 4.85 25.76 -13.59
CA PHE A 106 4.79 24.96 -12.37
C PHE A 106 5.72 23.76 -12.42
N VAL A 107 6.43 23.49 -11.31
CA VAL A 107 7.26 22.31 -11.11
C VAL A 107 6.77 21.52 -9.90
N LEU A 108 6.46 20.23 -10.08
CA LEU A 108 6.32 19.29 -8.97
C LEU A 108 7.57 18.41 -8.89
N PHE A 109 8.24 18.39 -7.74
CA PHE A 109 9.23 17.36 -7.42
C PHE A 109 8.72 16.52 -6.25
N PHE A 110 8.83 15.20 -6.37
CA PHE A 110 8.57 14.26 -5.28
C PHE A 110 9.72 13.24 -5.19
N SER A 111 10.32 13.10 -4.01
CA SER A 111 11.16 11.95 -3.64
C SER A 111 10.53 11.19 -2.47
N GLY A 112 10.43 9.86 -2.58
CA GLY A 112 9.73 9.04 -1.60
C GLY A 112 9.32 7.66 -2.12
N HIS A 113 8.36 7.02 -1.46
CA HIS A 113 7.73 5.78 -1.92
C HIS A 113 6.54 6.07 -2.83
N GLY A 114 6.38 5.25 -3.87
CA GLY A 114 5.23 5.26 -4.75
C GLY A 114 4.81 3.85 -5.15
N VAL A 115 3.57 3.70 -5.60
CA VAL A 115 2.98 2.43 -6.02
C VAL A 115 2.17 2.61 -7.30
N GLN A 116 2.01 1.52 -8.06
CA GLN A 116 1.07 1.45 -9.18
C GLN A 116 -0.02 0.43 -8.84
N ILE A 117 -1.27 0.75 -9.15
CA ILE A 117 -2.43 -0.10 -8.89
C ILE A 117 -3.33 -0.04 -10.11
N GLU A 118 -3.57 -1.16 -10.79
CA GLU A 118 -4.46 -1.25 -11.98
C GLU A 118 -4.08 -0.31 -13.15
N GLY A 119 -2.82 0.12 -13.22
CA GLY A 119 -2.36 1.11 -14.20
C GLY A 119 -2.38 2.55 -13.69
N GLU A 120 -2.96 2.81 -12.53
CA GLU A 120 -3.00 4.12 -11.87
C GLU A 120 -1.83 4.35 -10.91
N ASN A 121 -1.51 5.62 -10.69
CA ASN A 121 -0.27 6.08 -10.07
C ASN A 121 -0.50 6.71 -8.69
N TYR A 122 0.25 6.29 -7.67
CA TYR A 122 0.07 6.78 -6.30
C TYR A 122 1.39 7.08 -5.59
N LEU A 123 1.43 8.20 -4.87
CA LEU A 123 2.53 8.61 -3.99
C LEU A 123 2.10 8.36 -2.53
N LEU A 124 2.99 7.79 -1.72
CA LEU A 124 2.68 7.46 -0.33
C LEU A 124 2.99 8.65 0.59
N PRO A 125 2.02 9.18 1.36
CA PRO A 125 2.27 10.16 2.40
C PRO A 125 2.95 9.52 3.63
N ARG A 126 3.51 10.34 4.54
CA ARG A 126 4.15 9.86 5.77
C ARG A 126 3.22 9.00 6.64
N ASP A 127 1.98 9.43 6.80
CA ASP A 127 0.96 8.82 7.64
C ASP A 127 0.17 7.71 6.93
N ILE A 128 0.64 7.24 5.76
CA ILE A 128 0.08 6.09 5.05
C ILE A 128 -0.13 4.96 6.07
N PRO A 129 -1.38 4.49 6.32
CA PRO A 129 -1.61 3.43 7.28
C PRO A 129 -0.98 2.14 6.78
N PHE A 130 -0.76 1.19 7.69
CA PHE A 130 -0.52 -0.18 7.24
C PHE A 130 -1.75 -0.66 6.47
N ILE A 131 -1.55 -0.99 5.20
CA ILE A 131 -2.61 -1.44 4.29
C ILE A 131 -2.25 -2.86 3.85
N GLU A 132 -3.11 -3.80 4.23
CA GLU A 132 -2.85 -5.21 4.09
C GLU A 132 -2.95 -5.70 2.63
N TYR A 133 -2.33 -6.85 2.37
CA TYR A 133 -2.33 -7.49 1.06
C TYR A 133 -3.76 -7.75 0.54
N GLY A 134 -4.05 -7.30 -0.68
CA GLY A 134 -5.38 -7.35 -1.28
C GLY A 134 -6.18 -6.06 -1.16
N MET A 135 -5.79 -5.13 -0.28
CA MET A 135 -6.55 -3.89 -0.02
C MET A 135 -6.19 -2.75 -0.98
N SER A 136 -6.25 -3.02 -2.29
CA SER A 136 -6.00 -2.06 -3.37
C SER A 136 -6.79 -0.77 -3.19
N GLU A 137 -8.11 -0.84 -2.98
CA GLU A 137 -8.97 0.34 -2.83
C GLU A 137 -8.65 1.17 -1.58
N TYR A 138 -8.20 0.54 -0.51
CA TYR A 138 -7.75 1.28 0.68
C TYR A 138 -6.41 1.98 0.39
N LEU A 139 -5.50 1.32 -0.32
CA LEU A 139 -4.23 1.91 -0.75
C LEU A 139 -4.44 3.08 -1.72
N LYS A 140 -5.36 2.97 -2.69
CA LYS A 140 -5.78 4.07 -3.56
C LYS A 140 -6.32 5.25 -2.73
N ARG A 141 -7.18 4.97 -1.73
CA ARG A 141 -7.85 5.98 -0.90
C ARG A 141 -6.91 6.73 0.02
N GLU A 142 -5.96 6.06 0.68
CA GLU A 142 -5.06 6.70 1.66
C GLU A 142 -3.74 7.20 1.06
N SER A 143 -3.48 6.93 -0.22
CA SER A 143 -2.38 7.55 -0.96
C SER A 143 -2.79 8.89 -1.58
N ILE A 144 -1.86 9.51 -2.31
CA ILE A 144 -2.09 10.63 -3.21
C ILE A 144 -2.07 10.11 -4.65
N SER A 145 -3.18 10.19 -5.40
CA SER A 145 -3.22 9.81 -6.81
C SER A 145 -2.46 10.85 -7.66
N VAL A 146 -1.43 10.44 -8.38
CA VAL A 146 -0.69 11.30 -9.31
C VAL A 146 -1.60 11.80 -10.42
N ASN A 147 -2.48 10.95 -10.96
CA ASN A 147 -3.36 11.36 -12.06
C ASN A 147 -4.35 12.44 -11.60
N GLN A 148 -4.86 12.39 -10.36
CA GLN A 148 -5.59 13.52 -9.78
C GLN A 148 -4.73 14.79 -9.61
N LEU A 149 -3.40 14.69 -9.39
CA LEU A 149 -2.51 15.86 -9.44
C LEU A 149 -2.34 16.41 -10.86
N LEU A 150 -2.39 15.55 -11.89
CA LEU A 150 -2.36 15.98 -13.30
C LEU A 150 -3.65 16.69 -13.70
N ASP A 151 -4.80 16.10 -13.39
CA ASP A 151 -6.12 16.65 -13.70
C ASP A 151 -6.29 18.03 -13.05
N ASN A 152 -5.88 18.18 -11.78
CA ASN A 152 -5.86 19.47 -11.07
C ASN A 152 -5.00 20.57 -11.72
N LEU A 153 -4.07 20.21 -12.59
CA LEU A 153 -3.15 21.12 -13.28
C LEU A 153 -3.44 21.29 -14.78
N THR A 154 -4.39 20.52 -15.34
CA THR A 154 -4.64 20.46 -16.79
C THR A 154 -6.11 20.35 -17.20
N MET A 155 -7.04 20.09 -16.27
CA MET A 155 -8.47 19.85 -16.56
C MET A 155 -9.43 20.61 -15.63
N GLY A 156 -10.64 20.85 -16.11
CA GLY A 156 -11.69 21.57 -15.37
C GLY A 156 -11.56 23.10 -15.42
N ASP A 157 -12.57 23.80 -14.89
CA ASP A 157 -12.86 25.23 -15.16
C ASP A 157 -11.89 26.25 -14.52
N ARG A 158 -10.82 25.80 -13.86
CA ARG A 158 -9.79 26.65 -13.27
C ARG A 158 -8.76 27.11 -14.31
N GLN A 159 -7.98 28.14 -13.98
CA GLN A 159 -6.80 28.48 -14.77
C GLN A 159 -5.68 27.45 -14.56
N HIS A 160 -5.11 26.97 -15.67
CA HIS A 160 -4.00 26.02 -15.70
C HIS A 160 -2.70 26.74 -16.09
N PRO A 161 -1.56 26.43 -15.45
CA PRO A 161 -0.28 27.05 -15.79
C PRO A 161 0.17 26.66 -17.20
N LYS A 162 0.85 27.59 -17.90
CA LYS A 162 1.34 27.42 -19.28
C LYS A 162 2.18 26.17 -19.50
N ARG A 163 2.94 25.77 -18.48
CA ARG A 163 3.85 24.63 -18.50
C ARG A 163 3.83 23.93 -17.16
N VAL A 164 3.69 22.61 -17.20
CA VAL A 164 3.75 21.73 -16.03
C VAL A 164 4.94 20.78 -16.21
N VAL A 165 5.89 20.81 -15.28
CA VAL A 165 7.02 19.85 -15.25
C VAL A 165 6.97 19.05 -13.96
N ILE A 166 6.88 17.73 -14.07
CA ILE A 166 6.78 16.84 -12.91
C ILE A 166 7.98 15.90 -12.87
N ILE A 167 8.59 15.75 -11.70
CA ILE A 167 9.78 14.93 -11.48
C ILE A 167 9.50 13.99 -10.31
N LEU A 168 9.42 12.69 -10.60
CA LEU A 168 9.11 11.65 -9.64
C LEU A 168 10.33 10.76 -9.39
N ASP A 169 11.08 11.09 -8.34
CA ASP A 169 12.12 10.23 -7.75
C ASP A 169 11.49 9.26 -6.73
N ALA A 170 10.47 8.55 -7.20
CA ALA A 170 9.75 7.56 -6.41
C ALA A 170 10.33 6.15 -6.62
N CYS A 171 10.48 5.42 -5.52
CA CYS A 171 10.58 3.96 -5.59
C CYS A 171 9.30 3.37 -6.22
N ARG A 172 9.44 2.20 -6.86
CA ARG A 172 8.39 1.52 -7.64
C ARG A 172 8.04 0.12 -7.11
N ASP A 173 8.75 -0.33 -6.08
CA ASP A 173 8.40 -1.51 -5.27
C ASP A 173 7.53 -1.04 -4.09
N ASN A 174 6.40 -1.69 -3.85
CA ASN A 174 5.46 -1.28 -2.81
C ASN A 174 6.02 -1.65 -1.41
N PRO A 175 6.37 -0.66 -0.54
CA PRO A 175 6.99 -0.94 0.76
C PRO A 175 6.04 -1.60 1.76
N LEU A 176 4.72 -1.60 1.51
CA LEU A 176 3.73 -2.21 2.39
C LEU A 176 3.65 -3.74 2.20
N VAL A 177 4.18 -4.28 1.09
CA VAL A 177 4.23 -5.73 0.84
C VAL A 177 5.27 -6.39 1.77
N PRO A 178 4.92 -7.43 2.53
CA PRO A 178 5.87 -8.16 3.37
C PRO A 178 6.99 -8.85 2.56
N PRO A 179 8.23 -8.94 3.08
CA PRO A 179 9.32 -9.64 2.40
C PRO A 179 8.99 -11.11 2.11
N GLY A 180 8.83 -11.46 0.83
CA GLY A 180 8.51 -12.81 0.36
C GLY A 180 7.27 -12.86 -0.53
N MET A 181 6.26 -12.03 -0.24
CA MET A 181 5.08 -11.88 -1.09
C MET A 181 5.40 -11.10 -2.37
N LYS A 182 4.74 -11.45 -3.46
CA LYS A 182 4.70 -10.65 -4.69
C LYS A 182 3.41 -9.84 -4.68
N SER A 183 3.46 -8.58 -5.11
CA SER A 183 2.22 -7.80 -5.26
C SER A 183 1.25 -8.51 -6.23
N ILE A 184 -0.03 -8.58 -5.88
CA ILE A 184 -1.10 -9.16 -6.73
C ILE A 184 -1.06 -8.47 -8.09
N LYS A 185 -0.50 -9.14 -9.11
CA LYS A 185 -0.30 -8.72 -10.53
C LYS A 185 -0.65 -7.27 -10.91
N THR A 186 -0.11 -6.31 -10.17
CA THR A 186 0.17 -4.97 -10.65
C THR A 186 1.45 -5.07 -11.49
N PRO A 187 1.57 -4.36 -12.63
CA PRO A 187 2.89 -4.02 -13.11
C PRO A 187 3.62 -3.24 -12.00
N SER A 188 4.96 -3.29 -11.95
CA SER A 188 5.70 -2.58 -10.91
C SER A 188 5.91 -1.11 -11.26
N GLY A 189 5.11 -0.26 -10.62
CA GLY A 189 5.36 1.17 -10.51
C GLY A 189 4.95 2.02 -11.71
N LEU A 190 4.98 3.32 -11.46
CA LEU A 190 4.24 4.36 -12.18
C LEU A 190 4.06 4.21 -13.71
N ALA A 191 2.81 4.15 -14.15
CA ALA A 191 2.36 4.25 -15.55
C ALA A 191 2.59 5.64 -16.16
N LYS A 192 2.31 5.76 -17.45
CA LYS A 192 2.26 7.03 -18.18
C LYS A 192 0.95 7.79 -17.92
N PRO A 193 0.93 9.13 -18.07
CA PRO A 193 -0.31 9.91 -18.08
C PRO A 193 -1.26 9.55 -19.22
N SER A 194 -2.53 9.87 -19.05
CA SER A 194 -3.42 10.23 -20.16
C SER A 194 -2.92 11.52 -20.84
N SER A 195 -3.11 11.64 -22.16
CA SER A 195 -2.50 12.72 -22.93
C SER A 195 -3.06 14.09 -22.53
N THR A 196 -2.18 14.99 -22.11
CA THR A 196 -2.51 16.32 -21.57
C THR A 196 -1.53 17.37 -22.11
N GLU A 197 -2.07 18.47 -22.61
CA GLU A 197 -1.31 19.51 -23.31
C GLU A 197 -0.50 20.37 -22.31
N GLY A 198 0.75 20.68 -22.65
CA GLY A 198 1.66 21.48 -21.79
C GLY A 198 2.32 20.72 -20.64
N LEU A 199 2.09 19.40 -20.52
CA LEU A 199 2.66 18.54 -19.49
C LEU A 199 3.97 17.87 -19.93
N PHE A 200 4.99 17.91 -19.06
CA PHE A 200 6.21 17.10 -19.16
C PHE A 200 6.44 16.33 -17.85
N VAL A 201 6.72 15.02 -17.92
CA VAL A 201 6.92 14.19 -16.71
C VAL A 201 8.21 13.39 -16.81
N ILE A 202 9.09 13.49 -15.81
CA ILE A 202 10.32 12.71 -15.66
C ILE A 202 10.13 11.70 -14.53
N TYR A 203 10.41 10.43 -14.81
CA TYR A 203 10.39 9.33 -13.85
C TYR A 203 11.82 8.83 -13.62
N ALA A 204 12.22 8.67 -12.36
CA ALA A 204 13.55 8.18 -12.01
C ALA A 204 13.82 6.72 -12.43
N ALA A 205 12.78 5.96 -12.76
CA ALA A 205 12.86 4.64 -13.36
C ALA A 205 11.73 4.40 -14.37
N VAL A 206 11.97 3.52 -15.34
CA VAL A 206 10.98 2.91 -16.25
C VAL A 206 9.92 2.10 -15.52
N GLU A 207 8.83 1.78 -16.23
CA GLU A 207 7.92 0.71 -15.85
C GLU A 207 8.67 -0.57 -15.49
N ASN A 208 8.30 -1.16 -14.34
CA ASN A 208 8.92 -2.34 -13.73
C ASN A 208 10.41 -2.18 -13.33
N GLY A 209 10.92 -0.95 -13.20
CA GLY A 209 12.28 -0.64 -12.72
C GLY A 209 12.30 0.08 -11.37
N VAL A 210 13.42 0.07 -10.66
CA VAL A 210 13.56 0.60 -9.28
C VAL A 210 14.34 1.93 -9.25
N SER A 211 13.93 2.92 -8.44
CA SER A 211 14.77 4.08 -8.09
C SER A 211 15.65 3.76 -6.89
N LEU A 212 16.89 4.26 -6.86
CA LEU A 212 17.89 3.90 -5.86
C LEU A 212 18.18 5.07 -4.92
N ASP A 213 17.68 5.00 -3.69
CA ASP A 213 18.05 5.89 -2.56
C ASP A 213 19.57 5.93 -2.36
N ARG A 214 20.25 4.76 -2.48
CA ARG A 214 21.71 4.62 -2.39
C ARG A 214 22.23 3.46 -3.26
N LEU A 215 23.53 3.47 -3.56
CA LEU A 215 24.27 2.31 -4.06
C LEU A 215 24.92 1.52 -2.90
N PRO A 216 25.18 0.21 -3.06
CA PRO A 216 25.96 -0.57 -2.09
C PRO A 216 27.39 -0.03 -1.88
N SER A 217 27.93 0.68 -2.87
CA SER A 217 29.25 1.33 -2.86
C SER A 217 29.23 2.77 -2.35
N ASP A 218 28.09 3.33 -1.95
CA ASP A 218 28.02 4.69 -1.42
C ASP A 218 28.60 4.73 0.01
N GLU A 219 29.54 5.65 0.25
CA GLU A 219 29.93 6.01 1.61
C GLU A 219 28.71 6.45 2.45
N LYS A 220 28.81 6.33 3.78
CA LYS A 220 27.76 6.82 4.70
C LYS A 220 27.49 8.33 4.54
N SER A 221 28.52 9.09 4.12
CA SER A 221 28.50 10.53 3.83
C SER A 221 27.61 10.95 2.65
N VAL A 222 27.27 10.03 1.72
CA VAL A 222 26.54 10.36 0.50
C VAL A 222 25.12 10.86 0.81
N LYS A 223 24.81 12.09 0.37
CA LYS A 223 23.63 12.86 0.78
C LYS A 223 22.36 12.64 -0.06
N TYR A 224 22.49 12.43 -1.37
CA TYR A 224 21.37 12.43 -2.32
C TYR A 224 21.19 11.06 -3.01
N SER A 225 20.00 10.77 -3.55
CA SER A 225 19.71 9.57 -4.33
C SER A 225 20.58 9.44 -5.58
N VAL A 226 20.58 8.26 -6.20
CA VAL A 226 21.30 8.03 -7.47
C VAL A 226 20.73 8.87 -8.61
N PHE A 227 19.41 9.11 -8.61
CA PHE A 227 18.76 9.98 -9.59
C PHE A 227 19.02 11.46 -9.29
N THR A 228 18.72 11.90 -8.08
CA THR A 228 18.77 13.32 -7.71
C THR A 228 20.21 13.85 -7.76
N ARG A 229 21.23 13.09 -7.34
CA ARG A 229 22.63 13.55 -7.45
C ARG A 229 23.09 13.82 -8.89
N THR A 230 22.47 13.17 -9.88
CA THR A 230 22.71 13.39 -11.31
C THR A 230 21.78 14.49 -11.87
N LEU A 231 20.58 14.67 -11.33
CA LEU A 231 19.66 15.75 -11.72
C LEU A 231 20.19 17.15 -11.35
N LEU A 232 20.71 17.33 -10.13
CA LEU A 232 21.11 18.65 -9.61
C LEU A 232 22.06 19.47 -10.52
N PRO A 233 23.14 18.91 -11.12
CA PRO A 233 23.99 19.68 -12.05
C PRO A 233 23.34 19.95 -13.42
N LEU A 234 22.26 19.25 -13.78
CA LEU A 234 21.55 19.45 -15.05
C LEU A 234 20.46 20.54 -14.94
N LEU A 235 19.86 20.73 -13.77
CA LEU A 235 18.86 21.79 -13.51
C LEU A 235 19.37 23.21 -13.78
N THR A 236 20.70 23.44 -13.77
CA THR A 236 21.31 24.75 -14.01
C THR A 236 21.85 24.94 -15.43
N ARG A 237 21.52 24.05 -16.38
CA ARG A 237 21.99 24.12 -17.78
C ARG A 237 21.03 24.94 -18.65
N GLN A 238 21.54 26.02 -19.26
CA GLN A 238 20.80 26.87 -20.22
C GLN A 238 20.84 26.32 -21.66
N ASP A 239 21.60 25.25 -21.89
CA ASP A 239 21.81 24.57 -23.18
C ASP A 239 21.08 23.21 -23.26
N LEU A 240 20.36 22.81 -22.21
CA LEU A 240 19.56 21.58 -22.19
C LEU A 240 18.07 21.90 -22.08
N THR A 241 17.31 21.52 -23.11
CA THR A 241 15.85 21.44 -23.02
C THR A 241 15.42 20.33 -22.05
N LEU A 242 14.13 20.26 -21.72
CA LEU A 242 13.57 19.13 -20.94
C LEU A 242 13.89 17.77 -21.57
N GLN A 243 13.85 17.67 -22.90
CA GLN A 243 14.20 16.46 -23.65
C GLN A 243 15.70 16.15 -23.53
N GLY A 244 16.59 17.12 -23.81
CA GLY A 244 18.04 16.95 -23.73
C GLY A 244 18.56 16.68 -22.31
N LEU A 245 17.95 17.32 -21.31
CA LEU A 245 18.16 17.04 -19.88
C LEU A 245 17.75 15.60 -19.57
N SER A 246 16.56 15.17 -20.00
CA SER A 246 16.05 13.82 -19.72
C SER A 246 16.87 12.72 -20.39
N VAL A 247 17.38 12.95 -21.60
CA VAL A 247 18.30 12.02 -22.29
C VAL A 247 19.65 11.93 -21.57
N THR A 248 20.22 13.07 -21.17
CA THR A 248 21.48 13.14 -20.40
C THR A 248 21.35 12.45 -19.04
N LEU A 249 20.32 12.80 -18.27
CA LEU A 249 19.97 12.21 -16.98
C LEU A 249 19.80 10.69 -17.07
N LYS A 250 19.07 10.22 -18.11
CA LYS A 250 18.87 8.79 -18.38
C LYS A 250 20.20 8.07 -18.63
N LYS A 251 21.10 8.65 -19.41
CA LYS A 251 22.44 8.09 -19.71
C LYS A 251 23.31 8.02 -18.46
N GLU A 252 23.37 9.09 -17.67
CA GLU A 252 24.25 9.20 -16.51
C GLU A 252 23.78 8.33 -15.33
N VAL A 253 22.49 8.38 -14.97
CA VAL A 253 21.91 7.51 -13.93
C VAL A 253 22.08 6.03 -14.28
N SER A 254 21.84 5.65 -15.54
CA SER A 254 22.06 4.27 -16.00
C SER A 254 23.53 3.83 -15.90
N THR A 255 24.47 4.76 -16.05
CA THR A 255 25.91 4.49 -15.96
C THR A 255 26.34 4.35 -14.51
N LEU A 256 25.89 5.26 -13.64
CA LEU A 256 26.17 5.27 -12.21
C LEU A 256 25.59 4.03 -11.50
N ALA A 257 24.31 3.69 -11.79
CA ALA A 257 23.67 2.51 -11.21
C ALA A 257 24.40 1.21 -11.59
N LYS A 258 24.78 1.06 -12.87
CA LYS A 258 25.55 -0.11 -13.35
C LYS A 258 26.91 -0.22 -12.65
N LYS A 259 27.61 0.89 -12.42
CA LYS A 259 28.89 0.91 -11.68
C LYS A 259 28.73 0.38 -10.24
N GLY A 260 27.58 0.63 -9.60
CA GLY A 260 27.23 0.08 -8.29
C GLY A 260 26.60 -1.33 -8.31
N GLY A 261 26.62 -2.05 -9.44
CA GLY A 261 26.03 -3.38 -9.56
C GLY A 261 24.49 -3.41 -9.53
N ARG A 262 23.82 -2.30 -9.82
CA ARG A 262 22.35 -2.15 -9.81
C ARG A 262 21.83 -1.72 -11.19
N ARG A 263 20.51 -1.78 -11.38
CA ARG A 263 19.82 -1.27 -12.58
C ARG A 263 18.83 -0.19 -12.17
N GLN A 264 19.06 1.01 -12.66
CA GLN A 264 18.10 2.11 -12.71
C GLN A 264 18.15 2.71 -14.12
N LEU A 265 17.02 3.16 -14.65
CA LEU A 265 16.88 3.66 -16.01
C LEU A 265 15.74 4.67 -16.06
N PRO A 266 16.02 5.99 -15.98
CA PRO A 266 15.00 7.02 -16.10
C PRO A 266 14.22 6.98 -17.42
N THR A 267 13.03 7.56 -17.42
CA THR A 267 12.22 7.79 -18.62
C THR A 267 11.40 9.07 -18.48
N TYR A 268 10.89 9.59 -19.59
CA TYR A 268 10.01 10.76 -19.59
C TYR A 268 8.77 10.57 -20.45
N TYR A 269 7.78 11.43 -20.23
CA TYR A 269 6.63 11.70 -21.10
C TYR A 269 6.68 13.19 -21.48
N ASP A 270 6.30 13.49 -22.71
CA ASP A 270 6.27 14.84 -23.27
C ASP A 270 4.95 15.04 -24.01
N GLY A 271 4.11 15.92 -23.46
CA GLY A 271 2.87 16.43 -24.05
C GLY A 271 2.95 17.94 -24.30
N THR A 272 4.16 18.51 -24.42
CA THR A 272 4.36 19.94 -24.68
C THR A 272 4.10 20.29 -26.15
N ASP A 273 3.93 21.58 -26.43
CA ASP A 273 3.78 22.18 -27.76
C ASP A 273 5.06 22.10 -28.63
N GLY A 274 6.17 21.61 -28.06
CA GLY A 274 7.49 21.60 -28.71
C GLY A 274 8.25 22.94 -28.61
N GLU A 275 7.76 23.93 -27.85
CA GLU A 275 8.55 25.13 -27.56
C GLU A 275 9.64 24.83 -26.52
N PRO A 276 10.92 25.15 -26.78
CA PRO A 276 12.03 24.74 -25.94
C PRO A 276 11.94 25.37 -24.55
N PHE A 277 11.97 24.53 -23.52
CA PHE A 277 12.06 24.95 -22.12
C PHE A 277 13.33 24.41 -21.48
N CYS A 278 14.09 25.32 -20.85
CA CYS A 278 15.26 25.02 -20.04
C CYS A 278 15.00 25.59 -18.63
N PHE A 279 15.37 24.85 -17.59
CA PHE A 279 15.10 25.22 -16.19
C PHE A 279 15.59 26.64 -15.78
N PRO A 280 16.76 27.11 -16.21
CA PRO A 280 17.22 28.49 -15.98
C PRO A 280 16.88 29.48 -17.12
N GLY A 281 16.04 29.10 -18.08
CA GLY A 281 15.90 29.78 -19.38
C GLY A 281 16.91 29.24 -20.41
N CYS A 282 16.54 29.24 -21.69
CA CYS A 282 17.39 28.70 -22.76
C CYS A 282 18.30 29.78 -23.38
N THR A 283 19.51 29.39 -23.80
CA THR A 283 20.35 30.25 -24.65
C THR A 283 19.81 30.36 -26.08
N ALA A 284 20.18 31.43 -26.79
CA ALA A 284 19.73 31.70 -28.16
C ALA A 284 20.24 30.72 -29.24
N HIS A 285 21.04 29.71 -28.86
CA HIS A 285 21.58 28.68 -29.75
C HIS A 285 21.05 27.27 -29.46
N VAL A 286 20.00 27.14 -28.64
CA VAL A 286 19.26 25.88 -28.51
C VAL A 286 18.43 25.69 -29.79
N GLU A 287 18.97 24.92 -30.73
CA GLU A 287 18.22 24.49 -31.91
C GLU A 287 16.95 23.73 -31.48
N LYS A 288 15.85 23.94 -32.19
CA LYS A 288 14.67 23.07 -32.05
C LYS A 288 15.04 21.70 -32.61
N GLU A 289 15.39 20.75 -31.74
CA GLU A 289 15.57 19.35 -32.17
C GLU A 289 14.33 18.92 -32.96
N PRO A 290 14.50 18.34 -34.17
CA PRO A 290 13.36 17.99 -35.00
C PRO A 290 12.50 16.95 -34.28
N VAL A 291 11.18 17.12 -34.30
CA VAL A 291 10.20 16.16 -33.75
C VAL A 291 10.45 14.79 -34.39
N GLY A 292 11.19 13.96 -33.66
CA GLY A 292 12.14 13.04 -34.31
C GLY A 292 12.22 11.64 -33.70
N LEU A 293 11.47 11.37 -32.61
CA LEU A 293 11.11 10.00 -32.26
C LEU A 293 10.00 9.50 -33.20
N LYS A 294 10.36 9.35 -34.48
CA LYS A 294 9.81 8.25 -35.26
C LYS A 294 10.24 6.98 -34.55
N GLU A 295 9.30 6.27 -33.95
CA GLU A 295 9.53 4.87 -33.64
C GLU A 295 9.99 4.18 -34.93
N ASN A 296 11.09 3.42 -34.86
CA ASN A 296 11.41 2.45 -35.90
C ASN A 296 10.45 1.26 -35.78
N LEU A 297 9.16 1.54 -36.03
CA LEU A 297 8.21 0.61 -36.63
C LEU A 297 8.65 0.35 -38.08
N THR A 298 9.87 -0.15 -38.23
CA THR A 298 10.21 -1.07 -39.31
C THR A 298 9.36 -2.29 -39.03
N THR A 299 8.12 -2.27 -39.52
CA THR A 299 7.22 -3.42 -39.49
C THR A 299 7.80 -4.45 -40.46
N THR A 300 8.85 -5.13 -40.03
CA THR A 300 9.30 -6.39 -40.60
C THR A 300 8.17 -7.36 -40.36
N ILE A 301 7.22 -7.38 -41.29
CA ILE A 301 6.18 -8.40 -41.37
C ILE A 301 6.94 -9.69 -41.67
N VAL A 302 7.37 -10.37 -40.61
CA VAL A 302 7.73 -11.79 -40.64
C VAL A 302 6.42 -12.50 -40.93
N ARG A 303 6.05 -12.52 -42.22
CA ARG A 303 5.08 -13.49 -42.74
C ARG A 303 5.59 -14.85 -42.28
N PRO A 304 4.79 -15.65 -41.55
CA PRO A 304 5.15 -17.04 -41.32
C PRO A 304 5.42 -17.68 -42.68
N SER A 305 6.66 -18.11 -42.90
CA SER A 305 7.04 -18.77 -44.15
C SER A 305 6.19 -20.01 -44.30
N SER A 306 5.47 -20.14 -45.43
CA SER A 306 4.56 -21.23 -45.70
C SER A 306 5.20 -22.58 -45.33
N PRO A 307 4.59 -23.40 -44.46
CA PRO A 307 5.04 -24.77 -44.26
C PRO A 307 5.08 -25.47 -45.61
N LYS A 308 6.24 -26.03 -45.99
CA LYS A 308 6.32 -26.89 -47.17
C LYS A 308 5.49 -28.14 -46.92
N GLU A 309 4.75 -28.57 -47.93
CA GLU A 309 4.17 -29.91 -47.94
C GLU A 309 5.28 -30.95 -47.81
N ILE A 310 5.16 -31.81 -46.81
CA ILE A 310 5.70 -33.17 -46.83
C ILE A 310 4.53 -34.07 -46.45
N THR A 311 4.14 -34.95 -47.37
CA THR A 311 3.11 -35.99 -47.14
C THR A 311 3.70 -37.04 -46.18
N ASP A 312 2.97 -37.61 -45.22
CA ASP A 312 1.84 -38.50 -45.47
C ASP A 312 0.97 -38.77 -44.23
N LYS A 313 -0.34 -38.89 -44.47
CA LYS A 313 -1.33 -39.78 -43.85
C LYS A 313 -1.08 -40.33 -42.43
N VAL A 314 -1.80 -39.77 -41.45
CA VAL A 314 -2.50 -40.56 -40.41
C VAL A 314 -3.96 -40.09 -40.36
N LYS A 315 -4.89 -41.02 -40.09
CA LYS A 315 -6.34 -40.84 -40.21
C LYS A 315 -6.93 -40.05 -39.03
N VAL A 316 -7.91 -39.19 -39.32
CA VAL A 316 -8.80 -38.57 -38.32
C VAL A 316 -10.22 -39.09 -38.55
N ASP A 317 -10.88 -39.55 -37.49
CA ASP A 317 -12.33 -39.77 -37.45
C ASP A 317 -12.92 -38.83 -36.38
N SER A 318 -14.02 -38.16 -36.69
CA SER A 318 -14.60 -37.10 -35.84
C SER A 318 -15.49 -37.66 -34.71
N PRO A 319 -15.60 -36.96 -33.56
CA PRO A 319 -16.53 -37.35 -32.49
C PRO A 319 -17.99 -37.00 -32.85
N PRO A 320 -18.97 -37.87 -32.52
CA PRO A 320 -20.39 -37.57 -32.65
C PRO A 320 -20.97 -36.83 -31.42
N GLU A 321 -22.07 -36.12 -31.64
CA GLU A 321 -22.87 -35.44 -30.60
C GLU A 321 -23.80 -36.42 -29.82
N PRO A 322 -24.41 -36.00 -28.68
CA PRO A 322 -24.72 -36.90 -27.57
C PRO A 322 -26.09 -37.59 -27.63
N GLN A 323 -26.22 -38.72 -26.93
CA GLN A 323 -27.50 -39.32 -26.56
C GLN A 323 -27.55 -39.78 -25.09
N SER A 324 -28.73 -39.54 -24.49
CA SER A 324 -29.37 -40.22 -23.34
C SER A 324 -28.53 -40.75 -22.16
N SER A 325 -28.79 -40.15 -21.00
CA SER A 325 -29.03 -40.79 -19.69
C SER A 325 -28.89 -42.32 -19.58
N ASP A 326 -27.95 -42.77 -18.73
CA ASP A 326 -28.16 -43.89 -17.78
C ASP A 326 -26.98 -44.06 -16.80
N ARG A 327 -25.79 -43.59 -17.17
CA ARG A 327 -24.52 -43.94 -16.49
C ARG A 327 -24.35 -43.43 -15.05
N THR A 328 -25.20 -42.55 -14.56
CA THR A 328 -25.08 -41.92 -13.23
C THR A 328 -25.35 -42.87 -12.07
N GLN A 329 -26.11 -43.97 -12.28
CA GLN A 329 -26.50 -44.87 -11.18
C GLN A 329 -25.56 -46.06 -10.95
N GLN A 330 -24.63 -46.38 -11.86
CA GLN A 330 -23.84 -47.62 -11.78
C GLN A 330 -22.40 -47.45 -11.25
N LEU A 331 -21.94 -46.23 -10.98
CA LEU A 331 -20.64 -45.96 -10.35
C LEU A 331 -20.72 -45.78 -8.82
N ALA A 332 -21.92 -45.80 -8.23
CA ALA A 332 -22.13 -45.69 -6.79
C ALA A 332 -21.84 -46.99 -5.99
N MET A 333 -21.41 -48.07 -6.64
CA MET A 333 -21.19 -49.38 -6.01
C MET A 333 -19.89 -50.07 -6.47
N LYS A 334 -18.73 -49.58 -5.99
CA LYS A 334 -17.51 -50.38 -5.68
C LYS A 334 -16.34 -49.51 -5.18
N GLN A 335 -16.36 -49.15 -3.89
CA GLN A 335 -15.13 -48.87 -3.12
C GLN A 335 -15.41 -48.84 -1.60
N ASN A 336 -15.77 -50.01 -1.03
CA ASN A 336 -15.66 -50.22 0.43
C ASN A 336 -14.18 -50.36 0.79
N VAL A 337 -13.48 -49.23 0.90
CA VAL A 337 -12.20 -49.15 1.61
C VAL A 337 -12.53 -48.98 3.10
N PRO A 338 -12.07 -49.86 4.00
CA PRO A 338 -12.33 -49.68 5.42
C PRO A 338 -11.64 -48.41 5.93
N ILE A 339 -12.42 -47.50 6.50
CA ILE A 339 -11.89 -46.33 7.21
C ILE A 339 -11.01 -46.88 8.35
N PRO A 340 -9.70 -46.54 8.42
CA PRO A 340 -8.88 -46.97 9.53
C PRO A 340 -9.47 -46.42 10.82
N HIS A 341 -9.59 -47.27 11.85
CA HIS A 341 -10.10 -46.84 13.15
C HIS A 341 -9.18 -45.78 13.75
N VAL A 342 -9.55 -44.50 13.57
CA VAL A 342 -9.24 -43.46 14.55
C VAL A 342 -9.73 -43.99 15.89
N GLN A 343 -8.84 -44.05 16.89
CA GLN A 343 -9.22 -44.52 18.21
C GLN A 343 -10.41 -43.69 18.71
N PRO A 344 -11.44 -44.30 19.34
CA PRO A 344 -12.59 -43.55 19.83
C PRO A 344 -12.11 -42.40 20.70
N ALA A 345 -12.45 -41.16 20.31
CA ALA A 345 -12.03 -39.98 21.05
C ALA A 345 -12.46 -40.14 22.51
N GLU A 346 -11.47 -40.24 23.40
CA GLU A 346 -11.69 -40.38 24.83
C GLU A 346 -12.60 -39.24 25.27
N LYS A 347 -13.72 -39.57 25.95
CA LYS A 347 -14.88 -38.68 26.10
C LYS A 347 -14.44 -37.28 26.54
N LEU A 348 -14.48 -36.33 25.59
CA LEU A 348 -14.07 -34.95 25.82
C LEU A 348 -14.77 -34.44 27.10
N PRO A 349 -14.01 -34.05 28.14
CA PRO A 349 -14.60 -33.78 29.44
C PRO A 349 -15.59 -32.62 29.37
N SER A 350 -16.57 -32.67 30.28
CA SER A 350 -17.56 -31.61 30.50
C SER A 350 -16.91 -30.23 30.51
N ALA A 351 -17.57 -29.26 29.87
CA ALA A 351 -17.04 -27.95 29.50
C ALA A 351 -15.99 -27.40 30.48
N ILE A 352 -14.75 -27.31 30.00
CA ILE A 352 -13.65 -26.71 30.74
C ILE A 352 -13.87 -25.21 30.76
N THR A 353 -13.74 -24.61 31.94
CA THR A 353 -13.89 -23.17 32.14
C THR A 353 -12.59 -22.62 32.73
N GLY A 354 -12.15 -21.47 32.23
CA GLY A 354 -11.05 -20.71 32.81
C GLY A 354 -11.43 -20.07 34.16
N LYS A 355 -10.44 -19.47 34.83
CA LYS A 355 -10.65 -18.76 36.12
C LYS A 355 -11.50 -17.48 36.00
N ASP A 356 -11.81 -17.07 34.78
CA ASP A 356 -12.61 -15.92 34.37
C ASP A 356 -14.04 -16.30 33.94
N ASP A 357 -14.46 -17.55 34.18
CA ASP A 357 -15.73 -18.12 33.71
C ASP A 357 -15.88 -18.15 32.17
N VAL A 358 -14.77 -18.17 31.42
CA VAL A 358 -14.78 -18.33 29.94
C VAL A 358 -14.58 -19.79 29.53
N ALA A 359 -15.35 -20.25 28.54
CA ALA A 359 -15.30 -21.63 28.06
C ALA A 359 -14.04 -21.92 27.21
N MET A 360 -13.30 -22.94 27.60
CA MET A 360 -12.07 -23.40 26.95
C MET A 360 -12.25 -24.80 26.33
N ALA A 361 -11.43 -25.13 25.34
CA ALA A 361 -11.23 -26.49 24.83
C ALA A 361 -9.95 -27.09 25.43
N LEU A 362 -9.96 -28.39 25.73
CA LEU A 362 -8.74 -29.15 26.00
C LEU A 362 -8.08 -29.49 24.66
N ILE A 363 -6.79 -29.16 24.53
CA ILE A 363 -5.95 -29.70 23.47
C ILE A 363 -5.09 -30.80 24.11
N PRO A 364 -5.28 -32.08 23.75
CA PRO A 364 -4.54 -33.19 24.37
C PRO A 364 -3.03 -33.09 24.13
N ALA A 365 -2.25 -33.64 25.06
CA ALA A 365 -0.80 -33.81 24.89
C ALA A 365 -0.47 -34.67 23.65
N GLY A 366 0.74 -34.53 23.13
CA GLY A 366 1.26 -35.34 22.03
C GLY A 366 1.71 -34.54 20.81
N GLU A 367 2.17 -35.26 19.80
CA GLU A 367 2.76 -34.70 18.57
C GLU A 367 1.72 -34.14 17.60
N PHE A 368 2.12 -33.11 16.85
CA PHE A 368 1.48 -32.68 15.62
C PHE A 368 2.52 -32.25 14.58
N SER A 369 2.06 -32.03 13.35
CA SER A 369 2.88 -31.57 12.23
C SER A 369 2.72 -30.06 12.09
N MET A 370 3.77 -29.31 12.44
CA MET A 370 3.78 -27.85 12.42
C MET A 370 4.35 -27.33 11.11
N GLY A 371 3.67 -26.37 10.48
CA GLY A 371 4.10 -25.73 9.24
C GLY A 371 3.72 -26.44 7.93
N THR A 372 4.11 -25.79 6.84
CA THR A 372 3.77 -26.19 5.47
C THR A 372 4.95 -26.94 4.83
N ALA A 373 4.65 -27.92 3.99
CA ALA A 373 5.68 -28.75 3.35
C ALA A 373 6.39 -27.99 2.21
N ASP A 374 7.64 -28.36 1.93
CA ASP A 374 8.52 -27.60 1.04
C ASP A 374 8.11 -27.65 -0.45
N ASP A 375 7.24 -28.57 -0.81
CA ASP A 375 6.67 -28.78 -2.15
C ASP A 375 5.39 -27.97 -2.44
N VAL A 376 4.77 -27.38 -1.42
CA VAL A 376 3.51 -26.62 -1.59
C VAL A 376 3.80 -25.23 -2.17
N GLU A 377 3.51 -25.03 -3.46
CA GLU A 377 3.63 -23.72 -4.11
C GLU A 377 2.72 -22.67 -3.43
N GLY A 378 3.35 -21.60 -2.93
CA GLY A 378 2.72 -20.50 -2.20
C GLY A 378 3.75 -19.43 -1.82
N GLU A 379 3.29 -18.24 -1.43
CA GLU A 379 4.18 -17.07 -1.26
C GLU A 379 4.74 -16.86 0.17
N THR A 380 4.35 -17.69 1.12
CA THR A 380 4.77 -17.63 2.53
C THR A 380 5.89 -18.62 2.83
N LEU A 381 7.13 -18.17 2.60
CA LEU A 381 8.36 -18.98 2.75
C LEU A 381 8.70 -19.30 4.23
N ASP A 382 8.14 -18.55 5.16
CA ASP A 382 8.40 -18.58 6.61
C ASP A 382 7.57 -19.63 7.38
N GLU A 383 6.60 -20.28 6.71
CA GLU A 383 5.86 -21.45 7.21
C GLU A 383 6.66 -22.76 7.18
N ARG A 384 7.93 -22.72 6.75
CA ARG A 384 8.75 -23.86 6.36
C ARG A 384 10.03 -23.98 7.20
N PRO A 385 10.60 -25.18 7.36
CA PRO A 385 10.07 -26.48 6.92
C PRO A 385 8.94 -26.97 7.83
N ARG A 386 8.13 -27.89 7.31
CA ARG A 386 7.23 -28.71 8.13
C ARG A 386 8.06 -29.59 9.07
N HIS A 387 7.75 -29.54 10.37
CA HIS A 387 8.48 -30.28 11.41
C HIS A 387 7.53 -30.87 12.45
N ARG A 388 7.97 -31.91 13.17
CA ARG A 388 7.20 -32.48 14.29
C ARG A 388 7.38 -31.63 15.54
N VAL A 389 6.28 -31.39 16.25
CA VAL A 389 6.28 -30.74 17.57
C VAL A 389 5.39 -31.52 18.52
N HIS A 390 5.94 -31.93 19.65
CA HIS A 390 5.24 -32.45 20.82
C HIS A 390 4.83 -31.28 21.72
N LEU A 391 3.54 -31.18 22.04
CA LEU A 391 3.03 -30.25 23.05
C LEU A 391 2.44 -31.03 24.22
N ASP A 392 2.65 -30.55 25.43
CA ASP A 392 1.89 -30.98 26.62
C ASP A 392 0.39 -30.67 26.49
N ALA A 393 -0.41 -31.14 27.45
CA ALA A 393 -1.84 -30.83 27.50
C ALA A 393 -2.06 -29.39 28.01
N TYR A 394 -2.74 -28.58 27.21
CA TYR A 394 -3.13 -27.22 27.58
C TYR A 394 -4.62 -27.00 27.29
N SER A 395 -5.14 -25.86 27.74
CA SER A 395 -6.50 -25.40 27.42
C SER A 395 -6.42 -24.09 26.65
N MET A 396 -7.28 -23.88 25.67
CA MET A 396 -7.36 -22.62 24.91
C MET A 396 -8.81 -22.14 24.83
N ASP A 397 -9.02 -20.83 24.90
CA ASP A 397 -10.36 -20.24 24.80
C ASP A 397 -11.04 -20.62 23.48
N LYS A 398 -12.32 -21.03 23.55
CA LYS A 398 -13.09 -21.43 22.35
C LYS A 398 -13.33 -20.30 21.37
N PHE A 399 -13.15 -19.07 21.83
CA PHE A 399 -13.54 -17.81 21.22
C PHE A 399 -12.40 -16.80 21.35
N GLU A 400 -12.36 -15.78 20.50
CA GLU A 400 -11.56 -14.59 20.77
C GLU A 400 -12.09 -13.85 22.02
N VAL A 401 -11.24 -13.06 22.68
CA VAL A 401 -11.67 -12.23 23.82
C VAL A 401 -12.66 -11.17 23.33
N THR A 402 -13.86 -11.14 23.89
CA THR A 402 -14.95 -10.25 23.44
C THR A 402 -14.85 -8.84 24.01
N VAL A 403 -15.49 -7.89 23.34
CA VAL A 403 -15.63 -6.49 23.80
C VAL A 403 -16.18 -6.41 25.23
N SER A 404 -17.19 -7.22 25.57
CA SER A 404 -17.78 -7.22 26.93
C SER A 404 -16.81 -7.72 28.01
N ARG A 405 -16.01 -8.75 27.72
CA ARG A 405 -14.98 -9.24 28.64
C ARG A 405 -13.80 -8.28 28.76
N TYR A 406 -13.37 -7.64 27.67
CA TYR A 406 -12.34 -6.61 27.75
C TYR A 406 -12.81 -5.37 28.54
N GLU A 407 -14.11 -5.05 28.52
CA GLU A 407 -14.67 -3.99 29.38
C GLU A 407 -14.60 -4.34 30.88
N GLU A 408 -14.80 -5.61 31.24
CA GLU A 408 -14.65 -6.11 32.61
C GLU A 408 -13.20 -5.98 33.12
N PHE A 409 -12.23 -6.33 32.28
CA PHE A 409 -10.80 -6.09 32.51
C PHE A 409 -10.48 -4.60 32.72
N MET A 410 -10.92 -3.72 31.82
CA MET A 410 -10.69 -2.27 31.97
C MET A 410 -11.34 -1.70 33.23
N ARG A 411 -12.58 -2.12 33.54
CA ARG A 411 -13.32 -1.64 34.71
C ARG A 411 -12.69 -2.07 36.05
N SER A 412 -12.10 -3.26 36.09
CA SER A 412 -11.46 -3.80 37.29
C SER A 412 -10.00 -3.37 37.48
N THR A 413 -9.30 -2.99 36.41
CA THR A 413 -7.87 -2.62 36.46
C THR A 413 -7.57 -1.13 36.23
N GLY A 414 -8.52 -0.38 35.68
CA GLY A 414 -8.29 1.01 35.25
C GLY A 414 -7.49 1.14 33.93
N ARG A 415 -7.33 0.05 33.16
CA ARG A 415 -6.65 0.06 31.86
C ARG A 415 -7.32 1.05 30.89
N THR A 416 -6.50 1.84 30.19
CA THR A 416 -6.94 2.79 29.15
C THR A 416 -7.74 2.10 28.05
N ALA A 417 -8.79 2.75 27.55
CA ALA A 417 -9.61 2.21 26.47
C ALA A 417 -8.89 2.16 25.11
N PRO A 418 -9.01 1.06 24.34
CA PRO A 418 -8.53 0.94 22.97
C PRO A 418 -8.96 2.09 22.04
N ARG A 419 -8.19 2.32 20.98
CA ARG A 419 -8.50 3.38 20.00
C ARG A 419 -9.88 3.14 19.37
N ARG A 420 -10.68 4.21 19.24
CA ARG A 420 -12.08 4.19 18.75
C ARG A 420 -13.04 3.28 19.56
N TRP A 421 -12.74 2.98 20.84
CA TRP A 421 -13.57 2.14 21.73
C TRP A 421 -15.09 2.47 21.71
N LYS A 422 -15.47 3.76 21.68
CA LYS A 422 -16.87 4.19 21.63
C LYS A 422 -17.64 3.68 20.40
N GLU A 423 -16.95 3.51 19.28
CA GLU A 423 -17.53 3.05 18.01
C GLU A 423 -17.56 1.51 17.95
N MET A 424 -16.54 0.86 18.53
CA MET A 424 -16.52 -0.59 18.71
C MET A 424 -17.64 -1.06 19.65
N LYS A 425 -17.92 -0.29 20.72
CA LYS A 425 -19.01 -0.55 21.68
C LYS A 425 -20.37 0.07 21.26
N ALA A 426 -20.51 0.54 20.02
CA ALA A 426 -21.81 0.98 19.51
C ALA A 426 -22.80 -0.20 19.44
N ASP A 427 -24.07 0.05 19.76
CA ASP A 427 -25.24 -0.84 19.68
C ASP A 427 -25.00 -2.36 19.58
N GLN A 428 -25.17 -3.04 20.72
CA GLN A 428 -25.22 -4.51 20.86
C GLN A 428 -23.94 -5.28 20.48
N ARG A 429 -22.84 -4.60 20.13
CA ARG A 429 -21.50 -5.19 19.84
C ARG A 429 -20.76 -5.71 21.09
N SER A 430 -21.45 -6.36 22.02
CA SER A 430 -20.85 -6.93 23.25
C SER A 430 -20.09 -8.24 23.01
N ASN A 431 -20.44 -8.98 21.94
CA ASN A 431 -20.04 -10.37 21.73
C ASN A 431 -19.25 -10.60 20.42
N ILE A 432 -18.70 -9.52 19.85
CA ILE A 432 -17.66 -9.55 18.83
C ILE A 432 -16.27 -9.54 19.52
N PRO A 433 -15.20 -10.01 18.85
CA PRO A 433 -13.83 -9.86 19.36
C PRO A 433 -13.47 -8.39 19.67
N VAL A 434 -12.64 -8.18 20.68
CA VAL A 434 -11.98 -6.89 20.93
C VAL A 434 -10.87 -6.68 19.90
N VAL A 435 -10.79 -5.47 19.35
CA VAL A 435 -9.78 -5.06 18.37
C VAL A 435 -9.23 -3.66 18.64
N ASN A 436 -8.18 -3.26 17.94
CA ASN A 436 -7.33 -2.08 18.25
C ASN A 436 -6.60 -2.23 19.61
N VAL A 437 -6.26 -3.47 19.96
CA VAL A 437 -5.43 -3.86 21.11
C VAL A 437 -4.04 -4.25 20.64
N ASP A 438 -3.01 -3.87 21.40
CA ASP A 438 -1.62 -4.28 21.14
C ASP A 438 -1.26 -5.58 21.86
N TRP A 439 -0.03 -6.07 21.70
CA TRP A 439 0.42 -7.31 22.34
C TRP A 439 0.48 -7.18 23.88
N HIS A 440 0.74 -5.98 24.40
CA HIS A 440 0.79 -5.68 25.84
C HIS A 440 -0.61 -5.49 26.46
N ASP A 441 -1.62 -5.14 25.66
CA ASP A 441 -3.04 -5.24 26.02
C ASP A 441 -3.46 -6.72 26.12
N ALA A 442 -3.10 -7.52 25.12
CA ALA A 442 -3.42 -8.95 25.04
C ALA A 442 -2.77 -9.76 26.18
N GLU A 443 -1.47 -9.56 26.45
CA GLU A 443 -0.76 -10.17 27.59
C GLU A 443 -1.43 -9.81 28.92
N ALA A 444 -1.68 -8.52 29.14
CA ALA A 444 -2.18 -8.03 30.41
C ALA A 444 -3.60 -8.48 30.70
N TYR A 445 -4.46 -8.59 29.68
CA TYR A 445 -5.77 -9.23 29.82
C TYR A 445 -5.61 -10.69 30.21
N CYS A 446 -4.83 -11.49 29.48
CA CYS A 446 -4.74 -12.93 29.76
C CYS A 446 -4.16 -13.19 31.15
N ARG A 447 -3.15 -12.41 31.58
CA ARG A 447 -2.60 -12.49 32.94
C ARG A 447 -3.61 -12.07 34.01
N TRP A 448 -4.44 -11.05 33.76
CA TRP A 448 -5.55 -10.68 34.65
C TRP A 448 -6.60 -11.79 34.77
N ALA A 449 -6.95 -12.45 33.65
CA ALA A 449 -7.83 -13.62 33.61
C ALA A 449 -7.22 -14.89 34.24
N GLY A 450 -6.00 -14.82 34.77
CA GLY A 450 -5.29 -15.96 35.38
C GLY A 450 -4.80 -17.02 34.38
N LYS A 451 -4.64 -16.60 33.12
CA LYS A 451 -4.23 -17.32 31.91
C LYS A 451 -2.93 -16.71 31.35
N ARG A 452 -2.56 -17.08 30.12
CA ARG A 452 -1.50 -16.48 29.29
C ARG A 452 -1.93 -16.39 27.82
N LEU A 453 -1.11 -15.81 26.95
CA LEU A 453 -1.26 -16.02 25.51
C LEU A 453 -0.84 -17.46 25.13
N PRO A 454 -1.42 -18.06 24.07
CA PRO A 454 -0.91 -19.31 23.50
C PRO A 454 0.46 -19.12 22.88
N THR A 455 1.25 -20.19 22.72
CA THR A 455 2.40 -20.14 21.80
C THR A 455 1.96 -20.24 20.34
N GLU A 456 2.82 -19.93 19.37
CA GLU A 456 2.56 -20.14 17.95
C GLU A 456 2.26 -21.62 17.64
N ALA A 457 3.01 -22.53 18.27
CA ALA A 457 2.80 -23.97 18.11
C ALA A 457 1.49 -24.45 18.76
N GLU A 458 1.15 -23.93 19.93
CA GLU A 458 -0.15 -24.21 20.55
C GLU A 458 -1.29 -23.70 19.65
N TRP A 459 -1.20 -22.45 19.18
CA TRP A 459 -2.20 -21.90 18.28
C TRP A 459 -2.37 -22.76 17.02
N GLU A 460 -1.26 -23.17 16.37
CA GLU A 460 -1.34 -24.03 15.18
C GLU A 460 -1.95 -25.38 15.52
N LYS A 461 -1.54 -26.06 16.60
CA LYS A 461 -2.14 -27.34 17.00
C LYS A 461 -3.64 -27.17 17.28
N ALA A 462 -4.06 -26.14 18.01
CA ALA A 462 -5.46 -25.89 18.34
C ALA A 462 -6.32 -25.57 17.10
N ALA A 463 -5.74 -24.92 16.09
CA ALA A 463 -6.37 -24.67 14.79
C ALA A 463 -6.42 -25.93 13.92
N ARG A 464 -5.34 -26.71 13.89
CA ARG A 464 -5.08 -27.74 12.86
C ARG A 464 -5.40 -29.16 13.29
N GLY A 465 -5.17 -29.52 14.55
CA GLY A 465 -5.12 -30.92 14.97
C GLY A 465 -3.90 -31.66 14.42
N THR A 466 -4.02 -32.98 14.32
CA THR A 466 -2.90 -33.90 14.04
C THR A 466 -2.96 -34.57 12.66
N ASP A 467 -3.96 -34.28 11.85
CA ASP A 467 -4.19 -34.86 10.51
C ASP A 467 -3.69 -33.97 9.35
N GLU A 468 -2.76 -33.05 9.66
CA GLU A 468 -2.07 -32.14 8.75
C GLU A 468 -2.94 -31.18 7.91
N ARG A 469 -4.25 -31.10 8.17
CA ARG A 469 -5.23 -30.31 7.39
C ARG A 469 -4.79 -28.86 7.10
N THR A 470 -5.30 -28.31 6.00
CA THR A 470 -4.96 -26.96 5.52
C THR A 470 -5.71 -25.84 6.26
N TYR A 471 -6.98 -26.07 6.62
CA TYR A 471 -7.86 -25.12 7.31
C TYR A 471 -8.46 -25.79 8.55
N PRO A 472 -9.01 -25.06 9.55
CA PRO A 472 -9.48 -25.67 10.79
C PRO A 472 -10.54 -26.75 10.61
N TRP A 473 -11.48 -26.54 9.68
CA TRP A 473 -12.54 -27.48 9.32
C TRP A 473 -12.09 -28.63 8.39
N GLY A 474 -10.84 -28.63 7.90
CA GLY A 474 -10.31 -29.65 6.98
C GLY A 474 -9.67 -29.06 5.73
N ASN A 475 -9.82 -29.75 4.59
CA ASN A 475 -9.14 -29.40 3.33
C ASN A 475 -10.03 -28.70 2.29
N GLN A 476 -11.31 -28.46 2.60
CA GLN A 476 -12.22 -27.70 1.74
C GLN A 476 -11.82 -26.21 1.71
N LYS A 477 -11.78 -25.60 0.51
CA LYS A 477 -11.49 -24.16 0.35
C LYS A 477 -12.50 -23.27 1.10
N PRO A 478 -12.10 -22.13 1.66
CA PRO A 478 -12.99 -21.29 2.48
C PRO A 478 -14.21 -20.75 1.72
N THR A 479 -15.35 -20.79 2.40
CA THR A 479 -16.62 -20.18 1.98
C THR A 479 -17.07 -19.14 3.01
N SER A 480 -18.03 -18.30 2.61
CA SER A 480 -18.73 -17.37 3.51
C SER A 480 -19.64 -18.06 4.54
N THR A 481 -19.59 -19.40 4.63
CA THR A 481 -20.25 -20.22 5.67
C THR A 481 -19.26 -20.95 6.57
N LEU A 482 -17.96 -20.86 6.31
CA LEU A 482 -16.88 -21.51 7.06
C LEU A 482 -15.97 -20.50 7.79
N ALA A 483 -15.74 -19.31 7.22
CA ALA A 483 -14.92 -18.28 7.83
C ALA A 483 -15.45 -16.87 7.55
N ASN A 484 -15.11 -15.92 8.41
CA ASN A 484 -15.30 -14.50 8.16
C ASN A 484 -14.04 -13.91 7.48
N SER A 485 -14.07 -13.73 6.16
CA SER A 485 -12.94 -13.27 5.35
C SER A 485 -13.44 -12.59 4.08
N ALA A 486 -12.52 -11.91 3.36
CA ALA A 486 -12.74 -11.21 2.10
C ALA A 486 -13.86 -10.15 2.15
N LYS A 487 -13.86 -9.34 3.21
CA LYS A 487 -14.79 -8.21 3.40
C LYS A 487 -14.18 -6.87 2.97
N THR A 488 -15.01 -5.98 2.48
CA THR A 488 -14.67 -4.59 2.13
C THR A 488 -14.36 -3.74 3.36
N PHE A 489 -13.26 -2.97 3.33
CA PHE A 489 -12.90 -2.05 4.43
C PHE A 489 -13.70 -0.74 4.33
N GLU A 490 -14.86 -0.76 4.96
CA GLU A 490 -15.84 0.33 5.00
C GLU A 490 -15.63 1.26 6.21
N TYR A 491 -16.37 2.37 6.24
CA TYR A 491 -16.18 3.44 7.24
C TYR A 491 -16.46 2.96 8.68
N ASN A 492 -17.50 2.12 8.86
CA ASN A 492 -17.79 1.41 10.11
C ASN A 492 -17.26 -0.03 10.07
N MET A 493 -15.95 -0.17 9.87
CA MET A 493 -15.18 -1.43 9.85
C MET A 493 -15.57 -2.49 10.89
N TYR A 494 -16.12 -2.09 12.04
CA TYR A 494 -16.62 -2.99 13.08
C TYR A 494 -17.85 -3.83 12.67
N GLU A 495 -18.58 -3.43 11.62
CA GLU A 495 -19.70 -4.22 11.05
C GLU A 495 -19.23 -5.49 10.34
N ASN A 496 -17.94 -5.56 9.97
CA ASN A 496 -17.33 -6.77 9.44
C ASN A 496 -16.96 -7.78 10.52
N LEU A 497 -16.93 -7.42 11.80
CA LEU A 497 -16.61 -8.35 12.89
C LEU A 497 -17.82 -9.25 13.19
N ALA A 498 -17.61 -10.57 13.10
CA ALA A 498 -18.65 -11.53 13.43
C ALA A 498 -18.71 -11.80 14.94
N PRO A 499 -19.90 -12.10 15.50
CA PRO A 499 -20.02 -12.68 16.84
C PRO A 499 -19.17 -13.94 16.98
N VAL A 500 -18.58 -14.15 18.15
CA VAL A 500 -17.56 -15.19 18.34
C VAL A 500 -18.08 -16.62 18.20
N GLU A 501 -19.38 -16.87 18.40
CA GLU A 501 -20.00 -18.19 18.19
C GLU A 501 -20.46 -18.45 16.74
N ARG A 502 -20.19 -17.55 15.79
CA ARG A 502 -20.57 -17.75 14.40
C ARG A 502 -19.74 -18.85 13.73
N TYR A 503 -20.20 -19.34 12.57
CA TYR A 503 -19.53 -20.33 11.73
C TYR A 503 -19.27 -21.67 12.43
N GLU A 504 -20.34 -22.32 12.91
CA GLU A 504 -20.31 -23.65 13.52
C GLU A 504 -19.56 -24.70 12.68
N ALA A 505 -19.74 -24.68 11.34
CA ALA A 505 -19.04 -25.56 10.41
C ALA A 505 -17.56 -25.20 10.17
N GLY A 506 -17.13 -24.02 10.62
CA GLY A 506 -15.76 -23.50 10.54
C GLY A 506 -14.85 -23.92 11.69
N LYS A 507 -15.34 -24.74 12.63
CA LYS A 507 -14.61 -25.12 13.83
C LYS A 507 -13.32 -25.89 13.55
N SER A 508 -12.33 -25.69 14.42
CA SER A 508 -11.17 -26.56 14.53
C SER A 508 -11.57 -27.97 15.01
N PRO A 509 -10.72 -29.01 14.87
CA PRO A 509 -11.05 -30.36 15.34
C PRO A 509 -11.26 -30.46 16.86
N TYR A 510 -10.84 -29.45 17.63
CA TYR A 510 -11.07 -29.36 19.08
C TYR A 510 -12.25 -28.43 19.45
N GLY A 511 -12.99 -27.93 18.45
CA GLY A 511 -14.23 -27.17 18.62
C GLY A 511 -14.05 -25.67 18.88
N LEU A 512 -12.88 -25.10 18.59
CA LEU A 512 -12.65 -23.65 18.65
C LEU A 512 -13.26 -22.96 17.41
N HIS A 513 -13.93 -21.83 17.63
CA HIS A 513 -14.43 -20.95 16.57
C HIS A 513 -13.34 -19.99 16.10
N HIS A 514 -13.49 -19.46 14.88
CA HIS A 514 -12.66 -18.39 14.28
C HIS A 514 -11.14 -18.62 14.32
N MET A 515 -10.66 -19.88 14.34
CA MET A 515 -9.23 -20.20 14.11
C MET A 515 -8.78 -19.94 12.65
N ALA A 516 -9.52 -19.11 11.91
CA ALA A 516 -9.36 -18.78 10.50
C ALA A 516 -10.30 -17.61 10.13
N GLY A 517 -9.74 -16.43 9.89
CA GLY A 517 -10.50 -15.20 9.67
C GLY A 517 -11.06 -14.59 10.95
N ASN A 518 -12.01 -13.67 10.80
CA ASN A 518 -12.53 -12.77 11.83
C ASN A 518 -11.47 -11.78 12.32
N VAL A 519 -10.54 -12.15 13.20
CA VAL A 519 -9.40 -11.29 13.59
C VAL A 519 -8.09 -12.05 13.61
N TRP A 520 -7.01 -11.36 13.26
CA TRP A 520 -5.65 -11.82 13.57
C TRP A 520 -5.46 -11.92 15.08
N GLU A 521 -4.83 -12.99 15.54
CA GLU A 521 -4.64 -13.24 16.98
C GLU A 521 -3.16 -13.18 17.39
N TRP A 522 -2.85 -12.39 18.42
CA TRP A 522 -1.54 -12.38 19.07
C TRP A 522 -1.21 -13.71 19.76
N THR A 523 0.00 -14.22 19.57
CA THR A 523 0.58 -15.31 20.36
C THR A 523 1.75 -14.81 21.22
N ALA A 524 2.25 -15.66 22.13
CA ALA A 524 3.33 -15.29 23.06
C ALA A 524 4.70 -15.09 22.36
N ASP A 525 4.93 -15.76 21.24
CA ASP A 525 6.22 -15.95 20.59
C ASP A 525 6.75 -14.66 19.94
N TRP A 526 8.07 -14.47 20.02
CA TRP A 526 8.76 -13.58 19.09
C TRP A 526 8.77 -14.21 17.70
N TYR A 527 8.63 -13.40 16.65
CA TYR A 527 8.73 -13.87 15.28
C TYR A 527 10.19 -13.97 14.84
N ASP A 528 10.49 -15.08 14.16
CA ASP A 528 11.69 -15.27 13.36
C ASP A 528 11.29 -16.17 12.16
N LYS A 529 11.59 -15.67 10.96
CA LYS A 529 11.30 -16.34 9.68
C LYS A 529 12.00 -17.70 9.55
N ASP A 530 13.15 -17.87 10.21
CA ASP A 530 13.98 -19.07 10.15
C ASP A 530 13.78 -19.97 11.39
N TYR A 531 12.81 -19.67 12.27
CA TYR A 531 12.61 -20.42 13.52
C TYR A 531 12.26 -21.90 13.30
N TYR A 532 11.40 -22.20 12.32
CA TYR A 532 10.91 -23.57 12.08
C TYR A 532 12.07 -24.55 11.75
N ALA A 533 13.14 -24.08 11.12
CA ALA A 533 14.32 -24.88 10.80
C ALA A 533 15.23 -25.21 12.00
N LYS A 534 14.96 -24.61 13.17
CA LYS A 534 15.71 -24.75 14.43
C LYS A 534 14.79 -24.87 15.65
N SER A 535 13.52 -25.21 15.41
CA SER A 535 12.46 -25.31 16.42
C SER A 535 12.71 -26.54 17.31
N PRO A 536 12.67 -26.42 18.65
CA PRO A 536 12.81 -27.57 19.54
C PRO A 536 11.57 -28.47 19.46
N GLU A 537 11.78 -29.79 19.39
CA GLU A 537 10.70 -30.77 19.21
C GLU A 537 9.65 -30.80 20.35
N ARG A 538 9.90 -30.15 21.49
CA ARG A 538 8.99 -30.16 22.66
C ARG A 538 8.72 -28.76 23.19
N ASN A 539 7.43 -28.39 23.27
CA ASN A 539 6.95 -27.10 23.78
C ASN A 539 7.72 -25.86 23.26
N PRO A 540 7.89 -25.65 21.94
CA PRO A 540 8.50 -24.44 21.40
C PRO A 540 7.70 -23.18 21.79
N THR A 541 8.45 -22.11 22.08
CA THR A 541 7.98 -20.79 22.57
C THR A 541 8.54 -19.63 21.74
N GLY A 542 9.05 -19.92 20.54
CA GLY A 542 9.74 -18.98 19.67
C GLY A 542 11.20 -18.73 20.09
N PRO A 543 11.85 -17.72 19.49
CA PRO A 543 13.11 -17.18 19.96
C PRO A 543 12.95 -16.48 21.32
N LEU A 544 14.03 -16.40 22.10
CA LEU A 544 14.05 -15.70 23.39
C LEU A 544 13.79 -14.18 23.26
N SER A 545 14.09 -13.59 22.11
CA SER A 545 13.93 -12.17 21.81
C SER A 545 13.75 -11.93 20.31
N GLY A 546 13.13 -10.80 19.95
CA GLY A 546 12.92 -10.38 18.57
C GLY A 546 12.43 -8.92 18.51
N THR A 547 12.12 -8.45 17.30
CA THR A 547 11.48 -7.15 17.06
C THR A 547 9.97 -7.22 17.03
N ASP A 548 9.43 -8.31 16.49
CA ASP A 548 8.02 -8.49 16.14
C ASP A 548 7.44 -9.71 16.87
N LYS A 549 6.16 -9.65 17.21
CA LYS A 549 5.40 -10.75 17.80
C LYS A 549 4.58 -11.46 16.73
N VAL A 550 4.31 -12.75 16.93
CA VAL A 550 3.56 -13.57 15.98
C VAL A 550 2.06 -13.25 16.04
N LEU A 551 1.45 -13.19 14.85
CA LEU A 551 0.02 -13.09 14.59
C LEU A 551 -0.45 -14.32 13.79
N ARG A 552 -1.63 -14.85 14.10
CA ARG A 552 -2.19 -16.06 13.47
C ARG A 552 -3.64 -15.90 13.02
N GLY A 553 -4.07 -16.76 12.09
CA GLY A 553 -5.47 -16.96 11.70
C GLY A 553 -5.99 -16.16 10.50
N GLY A 554 -5.41 -14.99 10.20
CA GLY A 554 -6.02 -14.04 9.27
C GLY A 554 -7.29 -13.40 9.83
N SER A 555 -7.85 -12.42 9.15
CA SER A 555 -8.98 -11.63 9.64
C SER A 555 -10.12 -11.46 8.62
N TRP A 556 -11.15 -10.68 8.98
CA TRP A 556 -12.27 -10.35 8.10
C TRP A 556 -11.85 -9.66 6.79
N VAL A 557 -10.76 -8.89 6.80
CA VAL A 557 -10.31 -8.12 5.63
C VAL A 557 -9.48 -8.96 4.64
N ASN A 558 -8.78 -9.99 5.13
CA ASN A 558 -7.90 -10.82 4.31
C ASN A 558 -8.66 -11.64 3.25
N ASP A 559 -8.00 -11.91 2.11
CA ASP A 559 -8.46 -12.97 1.21
C ASP A 559 -8.48 -14.34 1.90
N LYS A 560 -9.32 -15.24 1.40
CA LYS A 560 -9.46 -16.63 1.82
C LYS A 560 -8.14 -17.40 1.91
N PHE A 561 -7.11 -17.03 1.15
CA PHE A 561 -5.77 -17.63 1.25
C PHE A 561 -5.16 -17.54 2.67
N TYR A 562 -5.56 -16.55 3.46
CA TYR A 562 -5.06 -16.32 4.82
C TYR A 562 -5.70 -17.22 5.89
N ALA A 563 -6.81 -17.90 5.56
CA ALA A 563 -7.52 -18.79 6.48
C ALA A 563 -6.78 -20.11 6.80
N ARG A 564 -5.56 -20.30 6.31
CA ARG A 564 -4.80 -21.56 6.44
C ARG A 564 -4.20 -21.68 7.84
N SER A 565 -4.40 -22.83 8.49
CA SER A 565 -4.00 -23.03 9.90
C SER A 565 -2.49 -22.83 10.15
N ALA A 566 -1.65 -23.05 9.13
CA ALA A 566 -0.20 -22.89 9.20
C ALA A 566 0.30 -21.45 8.90
N LEU A 567 -0.54 -20.55 8.39
CA LEU A 567 -0.10 -19.24 7.92
C LEU A 567 0.34 -18.35 9.09
N ARG A 568 1.57 -17.84 8.97
CA ARG A 568 2.23 -16.94 9.91
C ARG A 568 2.04 -15.50 9.48
N PHE A 569 1.95 -14.59 10.45
CA PHE A 569 2.17 -13.17 10.26
C PHE A 569 2.84 -12.59 11.50
N ASN A 570 3.27 -11.33 11.46
CA ASN A 570 4.00 -10.71 12.55
C ASN A 570 3.92 -9.19 12.52
N HIS A 571 4.05 -8.55 13.69
CA HIS A 571 4.27 -7.11 13.80
C HIS A 571 4.84 -6.71 15.17
N VAL A 572 5.44 -5.53 15.29
CA VAL A 572 5.98 -5.00 16.57
C VAL A 572 4.94 -5.03 17.70
N PRO A 573 5.34 -5.32 18.96
CA PRO A 573 4.41 -5.49 20.10
C PRO A 573 3.39 -4.37 20.34
N THR A 574 3.75 -3.12 20.01
CA THR A 574 2.93 -1.92 20.24
C THR A 574 2.00 -1.59 19.07
N PHE A 575 1.87 -2.50 18.10
CA PHE A 575 1.02 -2.32 16.93
C PHE A 575 -0.41 -2.77 17.21
N TYR A 576 -1.38 -2.11 16.61
CA TYR A 576 -2.79 -2.44 16.78
C TYR A 576 -3.59 -2.01 15.55
N LEU A 577 -4.58 -2.81 15.16
CA LEU A 577 -5.47 -2.54 14.03
C LEU A 577 -6.91 -3.01 14.33
N PRO A 578 -7.93 -2.53 13.59
CA PRO A 578 -9.34 -2.87 13.80
C PRO A 578 -9.72 -4.30 13.36
N PHE A 579 -8.71 -5.15 13.14
CA PHE A 579 -8.82 -6.55 12.77
C PHE A 579 -7.72 -7.41 13.45
N ILE A 580 -7.02 -6.84 14.45
CA ILE A 580 -6.11 -7.57 15.35
C ILE A 580 -6.76 -7.63 16.74
N GLY A 581 -6.89 -8.84 17.26
CA GLY A 581 -7.36 -9.21 18.59
C GLY A 581 -6.50 -10.34 19.17
N PHE A 582 -7.09 -11.19 20.01
CA PHE A 582 -6.40 -12.33 20.63
C PHE A 582 -7.38 -13.30 21.32
N ARG A 583 -6.88 -14.48 21.70
CA ARG A 583 -7.50 -15.41 22.67
C ARG A 583 -6.46 -15.89 23.68
N CYS A 584 -6.89 -16.37 24.85
CA CYS A 584 -5.96 -16.84 25.88
C CYS A 584 -5.84 -18.38 25.91
N ALA A 585 -4.75 -18.85 26.50
CA ALA A 585 -4.48 -20.24 26.81
C ALA A 585 -4.06 -20.41 28.28
N GLN A 586 -4.16 -21.64 28.79
CA GLN A 586 -3.85 -21.99 30.16
C GLN A 586 -3.22 -23.38 30.23
N ASP A 587 -2.07 -23.47 30.90
CA ASP A 587 -1.40 -24.72 31.20
C ASP A 587 -2.30 -25.66 32.01
N ARG A 588 -2.16 -26.97 31.83
CA ARG A 588 -2.75 -27.97 32.72
C ARG A 588 -1.64 -28.64 33.53
N PRO A 589 -1.84 -28.89 34.84
CA PRO A 589 -1.03 -29.86 35.56
C PRO A 589 -1.16 -31.24 34.89
N ASN A 590 -0.04 -31.95 34.78
CA ASN A 590 0.02 -33.36 34.41
C ASN A 590 -0.44 -34.24 35.59
#